data_AF-A0A392RK16-F1
#
_entry.id   AF-A0A392RK16-F1
#
_cell.length_a   1.000
_cell.length_b   1.000
_cell.length_c   1.000
_cell.angle_alpha   90.00
_cell.angle_beta   90.00
_cell.angle_gamma   90.00
#
_symmetry.space_group_name_H-M   'P 1'
#
loop_
_entity.id
_entity.type
_entity.pdbx_description
1 polymer ?
#
loop_
_entity_poly.entity_id
_entity_poly.type
_entity_poly.pdbx_seq_one_letter_code
_entity_poly.pdbx_strand_id
1 'polypeptide(L)' 'AQVLADFVVELSAPAGETSSQAWIQSVDGASNLRGSGAGVVLEGPDGVLIEQS' A
#
# COMPACT_ATOMS: atom_id res chain seq x y z
N ALA A 1 6.93 4.41 10.14
CA ALA A 1 5.47 4.39 10.31
C ALA A 1 4.79 5.51 9.52
N GLN A 2 5.27 6.76 9.58
CA GLN A 2 4.70 7.89 8.83
C GLN A 2 4.59 7.63 7.31
N VAL A 3 5.63 7.05 6.71
CA VAL A 3 5.65 6.71 5.27
C VAL A 3 4.47 5.83 4.84
N LEU A 4 4.08 4.85 5.67
CA LEU A 4 2.93 3.99 5.36
C LEU A 4 1.60 4.74 5.55
N ALA A 5 1.51 5.59 6.57
CA ALA A 5 0.33 6.40 6.81
C ALA A 5 0.11 7.43 5.68
N ASP A 6 1.18 8.08 5.22
CA ASP A 6 1.13 9.04 4.11
C ASP A 6 0.74 8.34 2.80
N PHE A 7 1.30 7.15 2.54
CA PHE A 7 0.97 6.36 1.36
C PHE A 7 -0.51 5.95 1.30
N VAL A 8 -1.08 5.49 2.42
CA VAL A 8 -2.51 5.15 2.49
C VAL A 8 -3.39 6.39 2.28
N VAL A 9 -2.96 7.56 2.79
CA VAL A 9 -3.67 8.82 2.57
C VAL A 9 -3.62 9.26 1.11
N GLU A 10 -2.47 9.14 0.44
CA GLU A 10 -2.32 9.49 -0.98
C GLU A 10 -3.20 8.63 -1.90
N LEU A 11 -3.46 7.38 -1.50
CA LEU A 11 -4.31 6.44 -2.23
C LEU A 11 -5.79 6.54 -1.89
N SER A 12 -6.14 7.26 -0.82
CA SER A 12 -7.52 7.41 -0.39
C SER A 12 -8.23 8.43 -1.27
N ALA A 13 -9.38 8.03 -1.82
CA ALA A 13 -10.25 8.97 -2.53
C ALA A 13 -10.82 10.03 -1.57
N PRO A 14 -11.14 11.24 -2.08
CA PRO A 14 -11.81 12.27 -1.29
C PRO A 14 -13.09 11.75 -0.64
N ALA A 15 -13.42 12.30 0.54
CA ALA A 15 -14.62 11.91 1.27
C ALA A 15 -15.87 12.07 0.39
N GLY A 16 -16.53 10.96 0.07
CA GLY A 16 -17.74 10.92 -0.77
C GLY A 16 -17.57 10.17 -2.09
N GLU A 17 -16.33 9.88 -2.51
CA GLU A 17 -16.03 9.12 -3.73
C GLU A 17 -15.52 7.73 -3.35
N THR A 18 -16.43 6.83 -2.95
CA THR A 18 -16.05 5.43 -2.71
C THR A 18 -16.03 4.71 -4.06
N SER A 19 -14.86 4.64 -4.71
CA SER A 19 -14.68 3.69 -5.80
C SER A 19 -14.83 2.27 -5.22
N SER A 20 -15.84 1.51 -5.68
CA SER A 20 -16.04 0.10 -5.28
C SER A 20 -15.00 -0.85 -5.88
N GLN A 21 -13.89 -0.31 -6.38
CA GLN A 21 -12.81 -1.12 -6.95
C GLN A 21 -12.05 -1.79 -5.82
N ALA A 22 -12.01 -3.12 -5.87
CA ALA A 22 -11.28 -3.92 -4.91
C ALA A 22 -9.78 -3.75 -5.12
N TRP A 23 -9.05 -3.54 -4.02
CA TRP A 23 -7.59 -3.55 -3.98
C TRP A 23 -7.14 -4.69 -3.07
N ILE A 24 -6.09 -5.40 -3.46
CA ILE A 24 -5.44 -6.41 -2.63
C ILE A 24 -4.14 -5.79 -2.08
N GLN A 25 -4.03 -5.77 -0.75
CA GLN A 25 -2.80 -5.35 -0.07
C GLN A 25 -2.00 -6.58 0.37
N SER A 26 -0.72 -6.61 0.03
CA SER A 26 0.25 -7.61 0.47
C SER A 26 1.52 -6.95 1.00
N VAL A 27 2.29 -7.71 1.79
CA VAL A 27 3.58 -7.28 2.36
C VAL A 27 4.62 -8.28 1.87
N ASP A 28 5.63 -7.79 1.14
CA ASP A 28 6.76 -8.60 0.70
C ASP A 28 7.93 -8.42 1.66
N GLY A 29 8.09 -9.41 2.55
CA GLY A 29 9.16 -9.45 3.53
C GLY A 29 8.77 -9.01 4.93
N ALA A 30 9.76 -9.02 5.82
CA ALA A 30 9.59 -8.67 7.22
C ALA A 30 10.78 -7.81 7.67
N SER A 31 10.49 -6.83 8.52
CA SER A 31 11.55 -6.08 9.16
C SER A 31 12.21 -6.92 10.25
N ASN A 32 13.54 -6.88 10.32
CA ASN A 32 14.30 -7.57 11.36
C ASN A 32 15.29 -6.62 12.05
N LEU A 33 15.85 -7.08 13.18
CA LEU A 33 16.81 -6.33 14.00
C LEU A 33 18.10 -5.95 13.26
N ARG A 34 18.37 -6.56 12.10
CA ARG A 34 19.54 -6.27 11.26
C ARG A 34 19.26 -5.21 10.19
N GLY A 35 18.06 -4.63 10.20
CA GLY A 35 17.68 -3.55 9.30
C GLY A 35 17.17 -4.00 7.93
N SER A 36 16.68 -5.24 7.78
CA SER A 36 15.89 -5.56 6.59
C SER A 36 14.60 -4.72 6.61
N GLY A 37 14.24 -4.17 5.45
CA GLY A 37 12.96 -3.52 5.23
C GLY A 37 11.84 -4.54 5.01
N ALA A 38 10.60 -4.09 5.13
CA ALA A 38 9.43 -4.79 4.62
C ALA A 38 8.85 -3.93 3.49
N GLY A 39 8.57 -4.55 2.34
CA GLY A 39 7.87 -3.88 1.25
C GLY A 39 6.36 -4.04 1.39
N VAL A 40 5.60 -3.08 0.87
CA VAL A 40 4.14 -3.17 0.71
C VAL A 40 3.83 -3.16 -0.77
N VAL A 41 2.93 -4.05 -1.20
CA VAL A 41 2.45 -4.12 -2.59
C VAL A 41 0.93 -4.00 -2.61
N LEU A 42 0.42 -3.16 -3.49
CA LEU A 42 -1.00 -3.02 -3.78
C LEU A 42 -1.29 -3.45 -5.20
N GLU A 43 -2.22 -4.39 -5.33
CA GLU A 43 -2.76 -4.83 -6.60
C GLU A 43 -4.16 -4.25 -6.78
N GLY A 44 -4.29 -3.40 -7.77
CA GLY A 44 -5.52 -2.70 -8.12
C GLY A 44 -6.28 -3.37 -9.26
N PRO A 45 -7.47 -2.83 -9.58
CA PRO A 45 -8.21 -3.19 -10.78
C PRO A 45 -7.33 -3.04 -12.03
N ASP A 46 -7.63 -3.84 -13.06
CA ASP A 46 -6.92 -3.82 -14.35
C ASP A 46 -5.41 -4.17 -14.28
N GLY A 47 -4.97 -4.78 -13.16
CA GLY A 47 -3.59 -5.24 -12.98
C GLY A 47 -2.62 -4.12 -12.60
N VAL A 48 -3.12 -3.00 -12.06
CA VAL A 48 -2.28 -1.93 -11.52
C VAL A 48 -1.48 -2.48 -10.32
N LEU A 49 -0.17 -2.22 -10.31
CA LEU A 49 0.72 -2.60 -9.22
C LEU A 49 1.43 -1.37 -8.65
N ILE A 50 1.40 -1.23 -7.33
CA ILE A 50 2.08 -0.15 -6.60
C ILE A 50 2.92 -0.78 -5.49
N GLU A 51 4.21 -0.44 -5.42
CA GLU A 51 5.16 -0.98 -4.45
C GLU A 51 5.77 0.15 -3.61
N GLN A 52 5.97 -0.10 -2.32
CA GLN A 52 6.72 0.81 -1.45
C GLN A 52 7.62 0.07 -0.45
N SER A 53 8.87 0.52 -0.31
CA SER A 53 9.93 -0.02 0.56
C SER A 53 10.57 1.02 1.49
#